data_AF-A0A3M1WVN5-F1
#
_entry.id   AF-A0A3M1WVN5-F1
#
_cell.length_a   1.000
_cell.length_b   1.000
_cell.length_c   1.000
_cell.angle_alpha   90.00
_cell.angle_beta   90.00
_cell.angle_gamma   90.00
#
_symmetry.space_group_name_H-M   'P 1'
#
loop_
_entity.id
_entity.type
_entity.pdbx_description
1 polymer ?
#
loop_
_entity_poly.entity_id
_entity_poly.type
_entity_poly.pdbx_seq_one_letter_code
_entity_poly.pdbx_strand_id
1 'polypeptide(L)'
;MLGKLKEKAGDKMLGKVVEQVAPSLKPHLDRIQELDPQKINDDQFYQEEVVSPALTAIKLASSGVAGMIPGFDDRFASAMRHLRNELLIVDAERVALADDFAARLPQVLLEGFRKSA
;
A
#
# COMPACT_ATOMS: atom_id res chain seq x y z
N MET A 1 -12.92 22.96 16.59
CA MET A 1 -11.57 23.10 15.96
C MET A 1 -10.63 21.92 16.21
N LEU A 2 -10.80 21.16 17.31
CA LEU A 2 -9.98 19.97 17.61
C LEU A 2 -10.05 18.86 16.53
N GLY A 3 -11.20 18.68 15.87
CA GLY A 3 -11.36 17.70 14.78
C GLY A 3 -10.42 17.96 13.60
N LYS A 4 -10.41 19.19 13.06
CA LYS A 4 -9.54 19.60 11.94
C LYS A 4 -8.04 19.52 12.27
N LEU A 5 -7.68 19.63 13.56
CA LEU A 5 -6.30 19.49 14.05
C LEU A 5 -5.88 18.02 14.13
N LYS A 6 -6.75 17.13 14.59
CA LYS A 6 -6.49 15.67 14.60
C LYS A 6 -6.38 15.09 13.20
N GLU A 7 -7.23 15.56 12.29
CA GLU A 7 -7.23 15.16 10.88
C GLU A 7 -5.92 15.55 10.17
N LYS A 8 -5.47 16.81 10.35
CA LYS A 8 -4.17 17.28 9.83
C LYS A 8 -2.98 16.55 10.45
N ALA A 9 -3.06 16.17 11.72
CA ALA A 9 -2.00 15.39 12.38
C ALA A 9 -1.95 13.95 11.83
N GLY A 10 -3.11 13.33 11.61
CA GLY A 10 -3.24 12.02 10.96
C GLY A 10 -2.67 12.03 9.54
N ASP A 11 -3.03 13.02 8.73
CA ASP A 11 -2.50 13.18 7.37
C ASP A 11 -0.98 13.34 7.34
N LYS A 12 -0.41 14.09 8.29
CA LYS A 12 1.05 14.26 8.40
C LYS A 12 1.75 12.97 8.82
N MET A 13 1.14 12.17 9.69
CA MET A 13 1.67 10.86 10.06
C MET A 13 1.58 9.85 8.90
N LEU A 14 0.46 9.84 8.17
CA LEU A 14 0.30 9.01 6.98
C LEU A 14 1.33 9.37 5.90
N GLY A 15 1.54 10.65 5.64
CA GLY A 15 2.58 11.10 4.70
C GLY A 15 3.97 10.58 5.07
N LYS A 16 4.35 10.66 6.35
CA LYS A 16 5.63 10.11 6.85
C LYS A 16 5.74 8.60 6.66
N VAL A 17 4.66 7.86 6.92
CA VAL A 17 4.67 6.42 6.69
C VAL A 17 4.83 6.12 5.21
N VAL A 18 4.08 6.79 4.33
CA VAL A 18 4.21 6.62 2.87
C VAL A 18 5.63 6.91 2.39
N GLU A 19 6.27 7.99 2.87
CA GLU A 19 7.67 8.33 2.54
C GLU A 19 8.67 7.24 2.97
N GLN A 20 8.43 6.60 4.13
CA GLN A 20 9.27 5.50 4.62
C GLN A 20 9.00 4.17 3.92
N VAL A 21 7.76 3.97 3.47
CA VAL A 21 7.24 2.68 2.99
C VAL A 21 7.33 2.54 1.48
N ALA A 22 7.12 3.61 0.72
CA ALA A 22 7.17 3.54 -0.75
C ALA A 22 8.52 3.00 -1.27
N PRO A 23 9.70 3.40 -0.73
CA PRO A 23 10.97 2.83 -1.16
C PRO A 23 11.13 1.35 -0.80
N SER A 24 10.60 0.91 0.35
CA SER A 24 10.71 -0.47 0.81
C SER A 24 9.71 -1.41 0.14
N LEU A 25 8.61 -0.88 -0.41
CA LEU A 25 7.62 -1.64 -1.17
C LEU A 25 8.12 -2.06 -2.55
N LYS A 26 9.01 -1.29 -3.19
CA LYS A 26 9.41 -1.55 -4.58
C LYS A 26 9.91 -2.99 -4.81
N PRO A 27 10.82 -3.57 -4.00
CA PRO A 27 11.25 -4.95 -4.17
C PRO A 27 10.12 -5.99 -4.03
N HIS A 28 9.10 -5.69 -3.22
CA HIS A 28 7.93 -6.56 -3.08
C HIS A 28 7.01 -6.46 -4.30
N LEU A 29 6.89 -5.26 -4.87
CA LEU A 29 6.07 -4.99 -6.06
C LEU A 29 6.75 -5.48 -7.34
N ASP A 30 8.08 -5.51 -7.39
CA ASP A 30 8.81 -6.15 -8.49
C ASP A 30 8.51 -7.65 -8.57
N ARG A 31 8.41 -8.35 -7.42
CA ARG A 31 8.05 -9.78 -7.36
C ARG A 31 6.61 -10.07 -7.80
N ILE A 32 5.70 -9.11 -7.67
CA ILE A 32 4.32 -9.28 -8.11
C ILE A 32 4.23 -9.50 -9.63
N GLN A 33 5.17 -8.96 -10.40
CA GLN A 33 5.22 -9.15 -11.86
C GLN A 33 5.57 -10.59 -12.26
N GLU A 34 6.13 -11.38 -11.35
CA GLU A 34 6.45 -12.81 -11.56
C GLU A 34 5.26 -13.73 -11.22
N LEU A 35 4.17 -13.18 -10.68
CA LEU A 35 3.00 -13.94 -10.27
C LEU A 35 2.00 -14.10 -11.43
N ASP A 36 1.24 -15.19 -11.36
CA ASP A 36 0.14 -15.47 -12.28
C ASP A 36 -0.95 -14.37 -12.18
N PRO A 37 -1.38 -13.77 -13.31
CA PRO A 37 -2.45 -12.78 -13.34
C PRO A 37 -3.73 -13.19 -12.61
N GLN A 38 -4.12 -14.46 -12.70
CA GLN A 38 -5.32 -14.97 -12.03
C GLN A 38 -5.18 -14.92 -10.51
N LYS A 39 -3.97 -15.16 -10.00
CA LYS A 39 -3.68 -15.10 -8.57
C LYS A 39 -3.67 -13.67 -8.03
N ILE A 40 -3.24 -12.69 -8.83
CA ILE A 40 -3.28 -11.28 -8.42
C ILE A 40 -4.72 -10.76 -8.30
N ASN A 41 -5.62 -11.27 -9.14
CA ASN A 41 -7.04 -10.94 -9.10
C ASN A 41 -7.81 -11.66 -7.98
N ASP A 42 -7.26 -12.73 -7.42
CA ASP A 42 -7.81 -13.40 -6.25
C ASP A 42 -7.50 -12.58 -4.98
N ASP A 43 -8.56 -12.07 -4.34
CA ASP A 43 -8.44 -11.22 -3.14
C ASP A 43 -7.83 -11.96 -1.95
N GLN A 44 -8.12 -13.25 -1.78
CA GLN A 44 -7.57 -14.04 -0.68
C GLN A 44 -6.09 -14.27 -0.91
N PHE A 45 -5.71 -14.72 -2.10
CA PHE A 45 -4.31 -14.92 -2.45
C PHE A 45 -3.51 -13.61 -2.34
N TYR A 46 -4.03 -12.52 -2.89
CA TYR A 46 -3.39 -11.21 -2.81
C TYR A 46 -3.21 -10.75 -1.36
N GLN A 47 -4.21 -10.98 -0.50
CA GLN A 47 -4.12 -10.66 0.92
C GLN A 47 -3.02 -11.47 1.64
N GLU A 48 -2.94 -12.77 1.37
CA GLU A 48 -2.03 -13.70 2.05
C GLU A 48 -0.58 -13.54 1.58
N GLU A 49 -0.37 -13.45 0.26
CA GLU A 49 0.97 -13.52 -0.35
C GLU A 49 1.59 -12.15 -0.65
N VAL A 50 0.78 -11.10 -0.75
CA VAL A 50 1.26 -9.75 -1.06
C VAL A 50 1.06 -8.81 0.12
N VAL A 51 -0.18 -8.65 0.59
CA VAL A 51 -0.51 -7.64 1.60
C VAL A 51 0.10 -7.97 2.95
N SER A 52 -0.08 -9.19 3.45
CA SER A 52 0.35 -9.58 4.79
C SER A 52 1.89 -9.56 4.97
N PRO A 53 2.70 -10.03 4.00
CA PRO A 53 4.15 -9.92 4.07
C PRO A 53 4.63 -8.47 4.00
N ALA A 54 4.04 -7.65 3.11
CA ALA A 54 4.37 -6.23 3.01
C ALA A 54 4.03 -5.48 4.30
N LEU A 55 2.87 -5.75 4.89
CA LEU A 55 2.45 -5.17 6.17
C LEU A 55 3.46 -5.49 7.28
N THR A 56 3.93 -6.73 7.34
CA THR A 56 4.93 -7.18 8.31
C THR A 56 6.25 -6.41 8.13
N ALA A 57 6.74 -6.33 6.89
CA ALA A 57 7.96 -5.59 6.57
C ALA A 57 7.86 -4.11 6.95
N ILE A 58 6.70 -3.49 6.69
CA ILE A 58 6.44 -2.09 7.00
C ILE A 58 6.38 -1.84 8.51
N LYS A 59 5.71 -2.71 9.27
CA LYS A 59 5.69 -2.61 10.73
C LYS A 59 7.10 -2.63 11.30
N LEU A 60 7.97 -3.50 10.78
CA LEU A 60 9.38 -3.57 11.17
C LEU A 60 10.16 -2.30 10.76
N ALA A 61 9.97 -1.81 9.53
CA ALA A 61 10.69 -0.66 9.00
C ALA A 61 10.25 0.69 9.61
N SER A 62 8.98 0.82 10.01
CA SER A 62 8.39 2.08 10.47
C SER A 62 8.82 2.52 11.88
N SER A 63 9.67 1.75 12.56
CA SER A 63 10.15 2.08 13.92
C SER A 63 9.02 2.38 14.92
N GLY A 64 7.87 1.70 14.77
CA GLY A 64 6.70 1.87 15.63
C GLY A 64 5.73 2.98 15.22
N VAL A 65 6.04 3.81 14.22
CA VAL A 65 5.12 4.87 13.73
C VAL A 65 3.81 4.27 13.21
N ALA A 66 3.87 3.12 12.52
CA ALA A 66 2.68 2.40 12.06
C ALA A 66 1.71 2.06 13.20
N GLY A 67 2.22 1.69 14.38
CA GLY A 67 1.41 1.34 15.55
C GLY A 67 0.70 2.54 16.20
N MET A 68 1.09 3.77 15.85
CA MET A 68 0.44 4.99 16.34
C MET A 68 -0.78 5.39 15.49
N ILE A 69 -0.97 4.75 14.33
CA ILE A 69 -2.05 5.06 13.40
C ILE A 69 -3.24 4.13 13.71
N PRO A 70 -4.42 4.68 14.08
CA PRO A 70 -5.60 3.87 14.34
C PRO A 70 -6.04 3.08 13.10
N GLY A 71 -6.24 1.77 13.25
CA GLY A 71 -6.66 0.89 12.16
C GLY A 71 -5.61 0.77 11.05
N PHE A 72 -4.31 0.93 11.36
CA PHE A 72 -3.24 0.91 10.37
C PHE A 72 -3.29 -0.29 9.43
N ASP A 73 -3.51 -1.49 9.96
CA ASP A 73 -3.51 -2.74 9.20
C ASP A 73 -4.60 -2.74 8.13
N ASP A 74 -5.83 -2.38 8.49
CA ASP A 74 -6.96 -2.30 7.57
C ASP A 74 -6.73 -1.22 6.51
N ARG A 75 -6.17 -0.07 6.93
CA ARG A 75 -5.84 1.03 6.02
C ARG A 75 -4.74 0.64 5.04
N PHE A 76 -3.74 -0.09 5.50
CA PHE A 76 -2.66 -0.59 4.66
C PHE A 76 -3.18 -1.64 3.67
N ALA A 77 -4.00 -2.59 4.12
CA ALA A 77 -4.61 -3.58 3.25
C ALA A 77 -5.49 -2.94 2.17
N SER A 78 -6.27 -1.93 2.56
CA SER A 78 -7.03 -1.11 1.62
C SER A 78 -6.12 -0.35 0.65
N ALA A 79 -4.98 0.16 1.11
CA ALA A 79 -4.03 0.86 0.25
C ALA A 79 -3.38 -0.07 -0.78
N MET A 80 -3.03 -1.29 -0.39
CA MET A 80 -2.48 -2.28 -1.31
C MET A 80 -3.51 -2.74 -2.35
N ARG A 81 -4.79 -2.91 -1.97
CA ARG A 81 -5.86 -3.20 -2.94
C ARG A 81 -6.08 -2.04 -3.91
N HIS A 82 -6.03 -0.80 -3.42
CA HIS A 82 -6.10 0.39 -4.28
C HIS A 82 -4.90 0.44 -5.24
N LEU A 83 -3.70 0.16 -4.74
CA LEU A 83 -2.48 0.04 -5.56
C LEU A 83 -2.64 -1.00 -6.66
N ARG A 84 -3.15 -2.20 -6.35
CA ARG A 84 -3.43 -3.25 -7.35
C ARG A 84 -4.29 -2.70 -8.48
N ASN A 85 -5.35 -1.98 -8.16
CA ASN A 85 -6.30 -1.51 -9.16
C ASN A 85 -5.78 -0.33 -9.99
N GLU A 86 -4.91 0.51 -9.42
CA GLU A 86 -4.45 1.76 -10.05
C GLU A 86 -3.10 1.66 -10.76
N LEU A 87 -2.23 0.77 -10.26
CA LEU A 87 -0.80 0.74 -10.62
C LEU A 87 -0.32 -0.63 -11.09
N LEU A 88 -1.14 -1.69 -10.99
CA LEU A 88 -0.86 -2.95 -11.65
C LEU A 88 -1.68 -3.06 -12.93
N ILE A 89 -0.99 -3.37 -14.02
CA ILE A 89 -1.58 -3.76 -15.30
C ILE A 89 -1.62 -5.28 -15.28
N VAL A 90 -2.82 -5.84 -15.16
CA VAL A 90 -3.05 -7.27 -15.15
C VAL A 90 -3.81 -7.64 -16.42
N ASP A 91 -3.15 -8.30 -17.35
CA ASP A 91 -3.76 -8.86 -18.55
C ASP A 91 -3.80 -10.40 -18.47
N ALA A 92 -4.22 -11.08 -19.54
CA ALA A 92 -4.35 -12.54 -19.53
C ALA A 92 -3.00 -13.28 -19.45
N GLU A 93 -1.90 -12.61 -19.78
CA GLU A 93 -0.58 -13.24 -19.96
C GLU A 93 0.45 -12.75 -18.93
N ARG A 94 0.30 -11.54 -18.39
CA ARG A 94 1.29 -10.94 -17.50
C ARG A 94 0.72 -9.94 -16.50
N VAL A 95 1.53 -9.72 -15.46
CA VAL A 95 1.37 -8.65 -14.49
C VAL A 95 2.52 -7.65 -14.72
N ALA A 96 2.19 -6.39 -14.92
CA ALA A 96 3.16 -5.31 -15.10
C ALA A 96 2.84 -4.14 -14.17
N LEU A 97 3.84 -3.31 -13.89
CA LEU A 97 3.63 -2.02 -13.24
C LEU A 97 3.24 -0.97 -14.28
N ALA A 98 2.42 0.02 -13.89
CA ALA A 98 2.17 1.19 -14.73
C ALA A 98 3.47 1.95 -15.07
N ASP A 99 3.55 2.57 -16.25
CA ASP A 99 4.77 3.27 -16.71
C ASP A 99 5.20 4.41 -15.76
N ASP A 100 4.23 5.04 -15.09
CA ASP A 100 4.43 6.13 -14.13
C ASP A 100 4.37 5.67 -12.66
N PHE A 101 4.53 4.36 -12.43
CA PHE A 101 4.39 3.73 -11.12
C PHE A 101 5.19 4.43 -10.02
N ALA A 102 6.48 4.70 -10.24
CA ALA A 102 7.33 5.29 -9.20
C ALA A 102 6.86 6.70 -8.80
N ALA A 103 6.34 7.47 -9.75
CA ALA A 103 5.82 8.81 -9.51
C ALA A 103 4.45 8.77 -8.80
N ARG A 104 3.59 7.80 -9.15
CA ARG A 104 2.24 7.69 -8.60
C ARG A 104 2.15 6.91 -7.30
N LEU A 105 3.11 6.02 -7.01
CA LEU A 105 3.09 5.14 -5.85
C LEU A 105 2.83 5.88 -4.52
N PRO A 106 3.51 6.98 -4.19
CA PRO A 106 3.24 7.69 -2.94
C PRO A 106 1.80 8.22 -2.86
N GLN A 107 1.29 8.79 -3.96
CA GLN A 107 -0.05 9.34 -4.01
C GLN A 107 -1.11 8.24 -3.89
N VAL A 108 -0.96 7.15 -4.64
CA VAL A 108 -1.90 6.02 -4.61
C VAL A 108 -1.92 5.36 -3.23
N LEU A 109 -0.78 5.17 -2.59
CA LEU A 109 -0.75 4.68 -1.21
C LEU A 109 -1.49 5.62 -0.25
N LEU A 110 -1.22 6.92 -0.33
CA LEU A 110 -1.87 7.91 0.53
C LEU A 110 -3.40 7.93 0.34
N GLU A 111 -3.87 7.90 -0.90
CA GLU A 111 -5.30 7.80 -1.23
C GLU A 111 -5.91 6.51 -0.68
N GLY A 112 -5.21 5.40 -0.86
CA GLY A 112 -5.60 4.10 -0.34
C GLY A 112 -5.76 4.08 1.18
N PHE A 113 -4.81 4.67 1.92
CA PHE A 113 -4.85 4.83 3.38
C PHE A 113 -6.04 5.68 3.87
N ARG A 114 -6.55 6.58 3.01
CA ARG A 114 -7.68 7.46 3.31
C ARG A 114 -9.04 6.82 3.01
N LYS A 115 -9.11 5.86 2.10
CA LYS A 115 -10.39 5.18 1.74
C LYS A 115 -11.00 4.37 2.88
N SER A 116 -10.18 3.96 3.82
CA SER A 116 -10.51 3.12 4.97
C SER A 116 -10.47 3.91 6.29
N ALA A 117 -10.51 5.25 6.18
CA ALA A 117 -10.36 6.18 7.28
C ALA A 117 -11.65 6.49 8.04
#